data_AF-A0A5P9B7R7-F1
#
_entry.id   AF-A0A5P9B7R7-F1
#
_cell.length_a   1.000
_cell.length_b   1.000
_cell.length_c   1.000
_cell.angle_alpha   90.00
_cell.angle_beta   90.00
_cell.angle_gamma   90.00
#
_symmetry.space_group_name_H-M   'P 1'
#
loop_
_entity.id
_entity.type
_entity.pdbx_description
1 polymer ?
#
loop_
_entity_poly.entity_id
_entity_poly.type
_entity_poly.pdbx_seq_one_letter_code
_entity_poly.pdbx_strand_id
1 'polypeptide(L)'
;MENWNNQGFEQLSELLIHFSELYKNESKLSNYCLLWAYDCLLGLERYEEYLNVTEPQRAFGTNTHQSNLRLNISNALGEAPNHIDVLLMVGGRKTKFIENNEAVYRSKVKSVFEDYCERHGGWFKLFHSWGIPEHSYDRTLFAGAPLWDKPCLSFKVKAYYSAYNKLSIIKVLSKEAENLARQELGVPKVGEGWISETELFRKLQREFSASLVIQHGQPSWLGRQHYDIWFPHWKIAVEYHGKQHFEPIEFFGGVEAFRKTVERDQRKINLSKRHGVKLFVVSEHDDVVELVHKIQLYMSSVKFRVPKIPLDQKALD
;
A
#
# COMPACT_ATOMS: atom_id res chain seq x y z
N MET A 1 22.25 8.40 39.52
CA MET A 1 21.39 7.21 39.32
C MET A 1 20.04 7.33 40.04
N GLU A 2 19.70 8.47 40.65
CA GLU A 2 18.42 8.69 41.36
C GLU A 2 17.29 9.28 40.49
N ASN A 3 17.52 9.52 39.19
CA ASN A 3 16.64 10.42 38.42
C ASN A 3 15.48 9.72 37.67
N TRP A 4 15.49 8.39 37.55
CA TRP A 4 14.41 7.61 36.89
C TRP A 4 13.47 6.99 37.93
N ASN A 5 13.01 7.79 38.88
CA ASN A 5 11.95 7.42 39.81
C ASN A 5 10.63 8.08 39.41
N ASN A 6 9.53 7.75 40.09
CA ASN A 6 8.20 8.27 39.75
C ASN A 6 8.17 9.81 39.73
N GLN A 7 8.73 10.45 40.76
CA GLN A 7 8.79 11.91 40.84
C GLN A 7 9.58 12.52 39.67
N GLY A 8 10.68 11.88 39.27
CA GLY A 8 11.50 12.31 38.14
C GLY A 8 10.74 12.23 36.81
N PHE A 9 10.00 11.14 36.58
CA PHE A 9 9.15 11.01 35.38
C PHE A 9 8.00 12.03 35.36
N GLU A 10 7.35 12.27 36.50
CA GLU A 10 6.27 13.27 36.60
C GLU A 10 6.78 14.68 36.29
N GLN A 11 7.86 15.11 36.93
CA GLN A 11 8.47 16.42 36.70
C GLN A 11 8.97 16.59 35.26
N LEU A 12 9.59 15.54 34.69
CA LEU A 12 10.04 15.56 33.31
C LEU A 12 8.86 15.63 32.34
N SER A 13 7.78 14.91 32.59
CA SER A 13 6.56 14.94 31.78
C SER A 13 5.97 16.36 31.73
N GLU A 14 5.81 17.02 32.88
CA GLU A 14 5.30 18.39 32.96
C GLU A 14 6.16 19.37 32.15
N LEU A 15 7.49 19.29 32.31
CA LEU A 15 8.43 20.14 31.59
C LEU A 15 8.37 19.92 30.08
N LEU A 16 8.31 18.66 29.64
CA LEU A 16 8.26 18.31 28.22
C LEU A 16 6.93 18.74 27.57
N ILE A 17 5.81 18.59 28.27
CA ILE A 17 4.51 19.09 27.80
C ILE A 17 4.59 20.62 27.65
N HIS A 18 5.09 21.33 28.67
CA HIS A 18 5.25 22.78 28.61
C HIS A 18 6.12 23.22 27.42
N PHE A 19 7.25 22.55 27.18
CA PHE A 19 8.10 22.83 26.01
C PHE A 19 7.41 22.49 24.69
N SER A 20 6.61 21.43 24.62
CA SER A 20 5.88 21.10 23.40
C SER A 20 4.91 22.23 23.00
N GLU A 21 4.29 22.89 23.97
CA GLU A 21 3.36 24.01 23.76
C GLU A 21 4.10 25.31 23.44
N LEU A 22 5.17 25.62 24.18
CA LEU A 22 5.98 26.82 23.99
C LEU A 22 6.61 26.85 22.59
N TYR A 23 7.06 25.69 22.10
CA TYR A 23 7.72 25.54 20.81
C TYR A 23 6.79 25.00 19.71
N LYS A 24 5.46 25.20 19.82
CA LYS A 24 4.48 24.69 18.83
C LYS A 24 4.76 25.10 17.37
N ASN A 25 5.40 26.24 17.16
CA ASN A 25 5.77 26.71 15.82
C ASN A 25 6.98 25.96 15.24
N GLU A 26 7.80 25.35 16.12
CA GLU A 26 8.92 24.48 15.78
C GLU A 26 8.47 23.02 15.83
N SER A 27 7.64 22.63 14.87
CA SER A 27 6.92 21.33 14.86
C SER A 27 7.77 20.11 15.19
N LYS A 28 9.02 20.06 14.73
CA LYS A 28 9.94 18.94 15.02
C LYS A 28 10.28 18.87 16.51
N LEU A 29 10.66 19.98 17.12
CA LEU A 29 11.00 20.03 18.55
C LEU A 29 9.77 19.75 19.40
N SER A 30 8.66 20.41 19.09
CA SER A 30 7.37 20.22 19.77
C SER A 30 6.95 18.74 19.79
N ASN A 31 7.02 18.07 18.64
CA ASN A 31 6.70 16.64 18.54
C ASN A 31 7.64 15.74 19.35
N TYR A 32 8.95 16.01 19.35
CA TYR A 32 9.89 15.22 20.17
C TYR A 32 9.62 15.39 21.67
N CYS A 33 9.38 16.63 22.12
CA CYS A 33 9.02 16.89 23.51
C CYS A 33 7.77 16.11 23.90
N LEU A 34 6.73 16.14 23.08
CA LEU A 34 5.48 15.43 23.34
C LEU A 34 5.67 13.91 23.33
N LEU A 35 6.43 13.36 22.38
CA LEU A 35 6.77 11.92 22.35
C LEU A 35 7.51 11.47 23.60
N TRP A 36 8.48 12.27 24.07
CA TRP A 36 9.21 11.98 25.29
C TRP A 36 8.34 12.12 26.54
N ALA A 37 7.40 13.08 26.58
CA ALA A 37 6.42 13.17 27.66
C ALA A 37 5.56 11.89 27.74
N TYR A 38 5.17 11.33 26.59
CA TYR A 38 4.46 10.05 26.57
C TYR A 38 5.34 8.87 27.00
N ASP A 39 6.65 8.87 26.68
CA ASP A 39 7.57 7.87 27.22
C ASP A 39 7.67 7.96 28.77
N CYS A 40 7.45 9.13 29.39
CA CYS A 40 7.34 9.24 30.85
C CYS A 40 6.15 8.44 31.41
N LEU A 41 5.01 8.41 30.71
CA LEU A 41 3.87 7.56 31.12
C LEU A 41 4.26 6.08 31.13
N LEU A 42 5.08 5.64 30.16
CA LEU A 42 5.58 4.27 30.12
C LEU A 42 6.54 3.98 31.28
N GLY A 43 7.39 4.94 31.65
CA GLY A 43 8.28 4.83 32.82
C GLY A 43 7.53 4.80 34.15
N LEU A 44 6.37 5.46 34.22
CA LEU A 44 5.42 5.43 35.34
C LEU A 44 4.50 4.20 35.34
N GLU A 45 4.62 3.32 34.35
CA GLU A 45 3.72 2.17 34.13
C GLU A 45 2.24 2.56 33.96
N ARG A 46 1.97 3.81 33.56
CA ARG A 46 0.63 4.34 33.25
C ARG A 46 0.21 3.99 31.83
N TYR A 47 0.09 2.71 31.58
CA TYR A 47 -0.11 2.15 30.23
C TYR A 47 -1.45 2.52 29.60
N GLU A 48 -2.54 2.53 30.36
CA GLU A 48 -3.85 2.95 29.85
C GLU A 48 -3.84 4.42 29.41
N GLU A 49 -3.27 5.31 30.23
CA GLU A 49 -3.09 6.73 29.88
C GLU A 49 -2.25 6.87 28.60
N TYR A 50 -1.15 6.12 28.48
CA TYR A 50 -0.35 6.10 27.26
C TYR A 50 -1.16 5.66 26.03
N LEU A 51 -1.96 4.59 26.15
CA LEU A 51 -2.79 4.10 25.06
C LEU A 51 -3.85 5.13 24.64
N ASN A 52 -4.40 5.89 25.59
CA ASN A 52 -5.39 6.93 25.31
C ASN A 52 -4.76 8.14 24.59
N VAL A 53 -3.67 8.70 25.13
CA VAL A 53 -3.06 9.92 24.54
C VAL A 53 -2.36 9.65 23.22
N THR A 54 -1.91 8.41 22.98
CA THR A 54 -1.26 8.01 21.72
C THR A 54 -2.19 7.29 20.74
N GLU A 55 -3.52 7.34 20.95
CA GLU A 55 -4.47 6.68 20.06
C GLU A 55 -4.31 7.21 18.62
N PRO A 56 -4.20 6.32 17.60
CA PRO A 56 -4.06 6.74 16.23
C PRO A 56 -5.21 7.62 15.75
N GLN A 57 -4.88 8.85 15.38
CA GLN A 57 -5.81 9.81 14.80
C GLN A 57 -6.19 9.49 13.35
N ARG A 58 -5.34 8.70 12.67
CA ARG A 58 -5.55 8.28 11.29
C ARG A 58 -5.68 6.77 11.16
N ALA A 59 -6.43 6.32 10.18
CA ALA A 59 -6.58 4.90 9.82
C ALA A 59 -5.73 4.48 8.60
N PHE A 60 -4.82 5.33 8.13
CA PHE A 60 -3.97 5.07 6.97
C PHE A 60 -2.53 5.55 7.16
N GLY A 61 -1.63 5.09 6.29
CA GLY A 61 -0.20 5.38 6.38
C GLY A 61 0.54 4.34 7.23
N THR A 62 1.82 4.60 7.46
CA THR A 62 2.70 3.65 8.14
C THR A 62 3.02 4.15 9.55
N ASN A 63 2.71 3.35 10.56
CA ASN A 63 3.12 3.63 11.93
C ASN A 63 3.60 2.35 12.64
N THR A 64 4.45 1.57 11.94
CA THR A 64 4.82 0.21 12.33
C THR A 64 5.31 0.05 13.76
N HIS A 65 6.30 0.85 14.17
CA HIS A 65 6.92 0.68 15.49
C HIS A 65 6.03 1.18 16.63
N GLN A 66 5.31 2.29 16.45
CA GLN A 66 4.39 2.81 17.47
C GLN A 66 3.21 1.88 17.66
N SER A 67 2.58 1.42 16.56
CA SER A 67 1.48 0.47 16.65
C SER A 67 1.94 -0.87 17.24
N ASN A 68 3.14 -1.36 16.89
CA ASN A 68 3.69 -2.55 17.53
C ASN A 68 3.88 -2.37 19.04
N LEU A 69 4.38 -1.21 19.48
CA LEU A 69 4.50 -0.91 20.91
C LEU A 69 3.14 -0.92 21.61
N ARG A 70 2.15 -0.22 21.04
CA ARG A 70 0.79 -0.16 21.58
C ARG A 70 0.15 -1.55 21.68
N LEU A 71 0.34 -2.40 20.66
CA LEU A 71 -0.10 -3.80 20.70
C LEU A 71 0.57 -4.60 21.82
N ASN A 72 1.86 -4.36 22.10
CA ASN A 72 2.54 -5.03 23.21
C ASN A 72 2.04 -4.54 24.57
N ILE A 73 1.74 -3.23 24.70
CA ILE A 73 1.14 -2.66 25.91
C ILE A 73 -0.24 -3.27 26.17
N SER A 74 -1.13 -3.30 25.16
CA SER A 74 -2.45 -3.94 25.29
C SER A 74 -2.31 -5.43 25.69
N ASN A 75 -1.35 -6.15 25.11
CA ASN A 75 -1.09 -7.54 25.50
C ASN A 75 -0.60 -7.66 26.96
N ALA A 76 0.22 -6.73 27.44
CA ALA A 76 0.70 -6.72 28.82
C ALA A 76 -0.43 -6.42 29.83
N LEU A 77 -1.40 -5.58 29.44
CA LEU A 77 -2.62 -5.32 30.20
C LEU A 77 -3.66 -6.45 30.12
N GLY A 78 -3.49 -7.41 29.20
CA GLY A 78 -4.48 -8.46 28.96
C GLY A 78 -5.73 -7.98 28.20
N GLU A 79 -5.64 -6.82 27.54
CA GLU A 79 -6.73 -6.21 26.78
C GLU A 79 -6.74 -6.67 25.31
N ALA A 80 -7.87 -6.49 24.64
CA ALA A 80 -7.93 -6.67 23.19
C ALA A 80 -7.16 -5.55 22.46
N PRO A 81 -6.48 -5.84 21.34
CA PRO A 81 -5.75 -4.81 20.61
C PRO A 81 -6.70 -3.89 19.84
N ASN A 82 -6.35 -2.61 19.80
CA ASN A 82 -7.01 -1.66 18.89
C ASN A 82 -6.77 -2.08 17.43
N HIS A 83 -7.85 -2.29 16.67
CA HIS A 83 -7.78 -2.75 15.28
C HIS A 83 -7.05 -1.78 14.35
N ILE A 84 -7.04 -0.47 14.67
CA ILE A 84 -6.29 0.51 13.90
C ILE A 84 -4.78 0.32 14.11
N ASP A 85 -4.35 -0.07 15.30
CA ASP A 85 -2.94 -0.40 15.54
C ASP A 85 -2.53 -1.65 14.74
N VAL A 86 -3.39 -2.68 14.69
CA VAL A 86 -3.15 -3.87 13.83
C VAL A 86 -2.99 -3.46 12.35
N LEU A 87 -3.84 -2.55 11.87
CA LEU A 87 -3.78 -2.04 10.50
C LEU A 87 -2.51 -1.22 10.22
N LEU A 88 -2.22 -0.23 11.07
CA LEU A 88 -1.09 0.70 10.86
C LEU A 88 0.26 0.02 11.06
N MET A 89 0.31 -1.07 11.83
CA MET A 89 1.51 -1.90 11.99
C MET A 89 2.05 -2.37 10.63
N VAL A 90 1.17 -2.73 9.69
CA VAL A 90 1.54 -3.29 8.38
C VAL A 90 1.58 -2.28 7.24
N GLY A 91 1.34 -1.00 7.54
CA GLY A 91 1.15 0.07 6.55
C GLY A 91 -0.28 0.09 6.02
N GLY A 92 -1.13 0.94 6.62
CA GLY A 92 -2.52 1.10 6.24
C GLY A 92 -2.68 1.69 4.84
N ARG A 93 -3.71 1.23 4.10
CA ARG A 93 -4.00 1.70 2.74
C ARG A 93 -4.26 3.20 2.72
N LYS A 94 -3.55 3.92 1.86
CA LYS A 94 -3.72 5.37 1.65
C LYS A 94 -4.20 5.63 0.23
N THR A 95 -5.51 5.76 0.05
CA THR A 95 -6.13 6.17 -1.21
C THR A 95 -6.84 7.50 -1.02
N LYS A 96 -7.04 8.27 -2.10
CA LYS A 96 -7.82 9.52 -2.04
C LYS A 96 -9.22 9.31 -1.47
N PHE A 97 -9.82 8.15 -1.75
CA PHE A 97 -11.11 7.78 -1.19
C PHE A 97 -11.03 7.67 0.33
N ILE A 98 -10.04 6.94 0.86
CA ILE A 98 -9.84 6.80 2.31
C ILE A 98 -9.53 8.15 2.96
N GLU A 99 -8.66 8.97 2.36
CA GLU A 99 -8.31 10.30 2.88
C GLU A 99 -9.54 11.21 3.01
N ASN A 100 -10.47 11.13 2.06
CA ASN A 100 -11.69 11.94 2.06
C ASN A 100 -12.84 11.35 2.88
N ASN A 101 -12.81 10.05 3.18
CA ASN A 101 -13.91 9.31 3.83
C ASN A 101 -13.42 8.51 5.05
N GLU A 102 -12.44 9.06 5.76
CA GLU A 102 -11.71 8.35 6.81
C GLU A 102 -12.60 7.85 7.95
N ALA A 103 -13.58 8.64 8.39
CA ALA A 103 -14.49 8.24 9.47
C ALA A 103 -15.28 6.96 9.13
N VAL A 104 -15.82 6.91 7.91
CA VAL A 104 -16.54 5.73 7.40
C VAL A 104 -15.58 4.55 7.26
N TYR A 105 -14.40 4.78 6.67
CA TYR A 105 -13.38 3.74 6.53
C TYR A 105 -12.95 3.16 7.88
N ARG A 106 -12.69 4.02 8.88
CA ARG A 106 -12.31 3.61 10.24
C ARG A 106 -13.38 2.74 10.88
N SER A 107 -14.66 3.09 10.71
CA SER A 107 -15.78 2.28 11.17
C SER A 107 -15.78 0.89 10.52
N LYS A 108 -15.58 0.82 9.20
CA LYS A 108 -15.50 -0.47 8.48
C LYS A 108 -14.28 -1.29 8.81
N VAL A 109 -13.13 -0.67 9.07
CA VAL A 109 -11.94 -1.39 9.55
C VAL A 109 -12.26 -2.06 10.88
N LYS A 110 -12.87 -1.33 11.83
CA LYS A 110 -13.26 -1.89 13.13
C LYS A 110 -14.19 -3.09 12.95
N SER A 111 -15.25 -2.97 12.16
CA SER A 111 -16.20 -4.08 11.97
C SER A 111 -15.58 -5.31 11.29
N VAL A 112 -14.79 -5.11 10.23
CA VAL A 112 -14.15 -6.21 9.49
C VAL A 112 -13.10 -6.92 10.34
N PHE A 113 -12.31 -6.16 11.11
CA PHE A 113 -11.24 -6.72 11.93
C PHE A 113 -11.79 -7.42 13.17
N GLU A 114 -12.90 -6.94 13.75
CA GLU A 114 -13.58 -7.60 14.86
C GLU A 114 -14.14 -8.95 14.40
N ASP A 115 -14.91 -8.99 13.31
CA ASP A 115 -15.46 -10.25 12.75
C ASP A 115 -14.36 -11.26 12.42
N TYR A 116 -13.25 -10.81 11.83
CA TYR A 116 -12.10 -11.68 11.58
C TYR A 116 -11.46 -12.17 12.89
N CYS A 117 -11.32 -11.29 13.88
CA CYS A 117 -10.75 -11.60 15.18
C CYS A 117 -11.58 -12.65 15.94
N GLU A 118 -12.90 -12.49 15.98
CA GLU A 118 -13.83 -13.42 16.64
C GLU A 118 -13.77 -14.82 16.02
N ARG A 119 -13.81 -14.91 14.68
CA ARG A 119 -13.73 -16.19 13.95
C ARG A 119 -12.42 -16.95 14.18
N HIS A 120 -11.37 -16.24 14.60
CA HIS A 120 -10.02 -16.79 14.78
C HIS A 120 -9.54 -16.76 16.25
N GLY A 121 -10.41 -16.43 17.20
CA GLY A 121 -10.14 -16.54 18.64
C GLY A 121 -9.20 -15.48 19.22
N GLY A 122 -9.00 -14.34 18.54
CA GLY A 122 -8.22 -13.21 19.03
C GLY A 122 -6.95 -12.91 18.22
N TRP A 123 -6.65 -11.61 18.03
CA TRP A 123 -5.44 -11.15 17.34
C TRP A 123 -4.13 -11.65 17.98
N PHE A 124 -4.00 -11.67 19.32
CA PHE A 124 -2.78 -12.15 19.96
C PHE A 124 -2.58 -13.67 19.78
N LYS A 125 -3.67 -14.46 19.75
CA LYS A 125 -3.58 -15.90 19.42
C LYS A 125 -3.18 -16.11 17.96
N LEU A 126 -3.73 -15.30 17.05
CA LEU A 126 -3.32 -15.30 15.64
C LEU A 126 -1.82 -15.00 15.49
N PHE A 127 -1.34 -13.92 16.11
CA PHE A 127 0.07 -13.53 16.12
C PHE A 127 0.97 -14.65 16.61
N HIS A 128 0.57 -15.34 17.69
CA HIS A 128 1.29 -16.52 18.18
C HIS A 128 1.28 -17.66 17.16
N SER A 129 0.11 -17.98 16.57
CA SER A 129 -0.03 -19.04 15.56
C SER A 129 0.77 -18.78 14.28
N TRP A 130 1.07 -17.53 13.98
CA TRP A 130 1.86 -17.13 12.80
C TRP A 130 3.35 -17.40 12.96
N GLY A 131 3.77 -17.91 14.13
CA GLY A 131 5.18 -18.19 14.41
C GLY A 131 6.00 -16.91 14.49
N ILE A 132 5.38 -15.79 14.90
CA ILE A 132 6.13 -14.58 15.26
C ILE A 132 7.09 -15.03 16.37
N PRO A 133 8.42 -14.97 16.13
CA PRO A 133 9.37 -15.57 17.04
C PRO A 133 9.16 -15.05 18.46
N GLU A 134 9.44 -15.88 19.47
CA GLU A 134 9.53 -15.45 20.86
C GLU A 134 10.63 -14.39 21.11
N HIS A 135 11.37 -13.99 20.07
CA HIS A 135 12.34 -12.91 20.10
C HIS A 135 11.67 -11.61 20.57
N SER A 136 11.83 -11.41 21.88
CA SER A 136 11.44 -10.24 22.61
C SER A 136 12.70 -9.45 22.91
N TYR A 137 12.59 -8.12 22.84
CA TYR A 137 13.71 -7.23 23.03
C TYR A 137 13.37 -6.17 24.06
N ASP A 138 14.39 -5.68 24.76
CA ASP A 138 14.23 -4.57 25.67
C ASP A 138 14.08 -3.28 24.85
N ARG A 139 13.06 -2.49 25.17
CA ARG A 139 12.84 -1.18 24.53
C ARG A 139 13.23 -0.08 25.50
N THR A 140 14.24 0.69 25.13
CA THR A 140 14.60 1.93 25.82
C THR A 140 13.52 3.01 25.63
N LEU A 141 13.26 3.78 26.66
CA LEU A 141 12.49 5.02 26.61
C LEU A 141 13.35 6.16 26.04
N PHE A 142 12.70 7.25 25.63
CA PHE A 142 13.34 8.45 25.10
C PHE A 142 14.17 8.16 23.84
N ALA A 143 13.54 7.48 22.89
CA ALA A 143 14.15 7.19 21.59
C ALA A 143 14.62 8.50 20.92
N GLY A 144 15.84 8.50 20.37
CA GLY A 144 16.46 9.68 19.76
C GLY A 144 17.04 10.72 20.74
N ALA A 145 16.77 10.64 22.04
CA ALA A 145 17.40 11.53 23.02
C ALA A 145 18.90 11.20 23.21
N PRO A 146 19.79 12.20 23.37
CA PRO A 146 21.22 11.99 23.59
C PRO A 146 21.52 11.66 25.06
N LEU A 147 20.95 10.56 25.56
CA LEU A 147 21.12 10.08 26.93
C LEU A 147 22.00 8.82 26.92
N TRP A 148 23.00 8.78 27.81
CA TRP A 148 23.92 7.65 27.95
C TRP A 148 23.30 6.45 28.65
N ASP A 149 22.48 6.69 29.68
CA ASP A 149 21.78 5.66 30.45
C ASP A 149 20.27 5.88 30.34
N LYS A 150 19.63 5.07 29.50
CA LYS A 150 18.20 5.19 29.20
C LYS A 150 17.41 4.15 29.96
N PRO A 151 16.32 4.54 30.64
CA PRO A 151 15.42 3.58 31.26
C PRO A 151 14.75 2.73 30.17
N CYS A 152 14.36 1.52 30.53
CA CYS A 152 13.68 0.58 29.64
C CYS A 152 12.24 0.36 30.12
N LEU A 153 11.38 -0.14 29.22
CA LEU A 153 10.10 -0.71 29.61
C LEU A 153 10.30 -1.86 30.61
N SER A 154 9.36 -2.01 31.55
CA SER A 154 9.39 -3.07 32.55
C SER A 154 9.10 -4.47 31.98
N PHE A 155 8.65 -4.55 30.73
CA PHE A 155 8.44 -5.80 30.00
C PHE A 155 9.09 -5.80 28.62
N LYS A 156 9.39 -6.99 28.11
CA LYS A 156 10.00 -7.17 26.79
C LYS A 156 8.97 -7.01 25.66
N VAL A 157 9.37 -6.34 24.59
CA VAL A 157 8.52 -6.08 23.41
C VAL A 157 8.70 -7.19 22.38
N LYS A 158 7.60 -7.72 21.86
CA LYS A 158 7.58 -8.66 20.71
C LYS A 158 7.47 -7.89 19.39
N ALA A 159 8.17 -8.37 18.37
CA ALA A 159 8.14 -7.76 17.03
C ALA A 159 6.99 -8.34 16.18
N TYR A 160 5.73 -7.99 16.49
CA TYR A 160 4.57 -8.53 15.75
C TYR A 160 4.60 -8.23 14.24
N TYR A 161 5.27 -7.14 13.84
CA TYR A 161 5.47 -6.77 12.45
C TYR A 161 6.42 -7.70 11.66
N SER A 162 7.15 -8.62 12.31
CA SER A 162 8.14 -9.48 11.62
C SER A 162 7.52 -10.65 10.86
N ALA A 163 6.23 -10.94 11.04
CA ALA A 163 5.53 -12.01 10.31
C ALA A 163 5.12 -11.61 8.88
N TYR A 164 6.05 -11.08 8.10
CA TYR A 164 5.81 -10.49 6.76
C TYR A 164 4.93 -11.36 5.84
N ASN A 165 5.13 -12.69 5.85
CA ASN A 165 4.38 -13.62 5.01
C ASN A 165 2.91 -13.77 5.40
N LYS A 166 2.56 -13.58 6.67
CA LYS A 166 1.21 -13.74 7.22
C LYS A 166 0.45 -12.41 7.30
N LEU A 167 1.17 -11.30 7.44
CA LEU A 167 0.61 -9.95 7.51
C LEU A 167 -0.12 -9.49 6.22
N SER A 168 0.01 -10.24 5.12
CA SER A 168 -0.77 -10.03 3.89
C SER A 168 -2.28 -10.09 4.12
N ILE A 169 -2.74 -10.87 5.11
CA ILE A 169 -4.17 -10.95 5.45
C ILE A 169 -4.72 -9.60 5.91
N ILE A 170 -3.95 -8.82 6.68
CA ILE A 170 -4.36 -7.51 7.17
C ILE A 170 -4.55 -6.55 5.99
N LYS A 171 -3.76 -6.68 4.92
CA LYS A 171 -3.94 -5.90 3.68
C LYS A 171 -5.22 -6.29 2.94
N VAL A 172 -5.59 -7.57 2.96
CA VAL A 172 -6.85 -8.05 2.39
C VAL A 172 -8.04 -7.47 3.15
N LEU A 173 -8.05 -7.58 4.48
CA LEU A 173 -9.09 -7.01 5.35
C LEU A 173 -9.19 -5.48 5.19
N SER A 174 -8.05 -4.80 5.05
CA SER A 174 -7.99 -3.36 4.78
C SER A 174 -8.66 -2.96 3.46
N LYS A 175 -8.49 -3.77 2.39
CA LYS A 175 -9.16 -3.57 1.09
C LYS A 175 -10.65 -3.88 1.18
N GLU A 176 -11.03 -4.91 1.93
CA GLU A 176 -12.44 -5.25 2.19
C GLU A 176 -13.16 -4.11 2.92
N ALA A 177 -12.56 -3.57 3.98
CA ALA A 177 -13.10 -2.41 4.69
C ALA A 177 -13.27 -1.18 3.77
N GLU A 178 -12.32 -0.95 2.86
CA GLU A 178 -12.41 0.14 1.86
C GLU A 178 -13.58 -0.10 0.89
N ASN A 179 -13.80 -1.33 0.45
CA ASN A 179 -14.90 -1.70 -0.43
C ASN A 179 -16.27 -1.59 0.26
N LEU A 180 -16.37 -1.98 1.54
CA LEU A 180 -17.60 -1.79 2.31
C LEU A 180 -17.91 -0.31 2.51
N ALA A 181 -16.89 0.51 2.80
CA ALA A 181 -17.05 1.97 2.91
C ALA A 181 -17.49 2.59 1.57
N ARG A 182 -16.93 2.11 0.45
CA ARG A 182 -17.34 2.53 -0.90
C ARG A 182 -18.79 2.18 -1.21
N GLN A 183 -19.18 0.94 -0.90
CA GLN A 183 -20.54 0.46 -1.11
C GLN A 183 -21.56 1.26 -0.28
N GLU A 184 -21.24 1.57 0.97
CA GLU A 184 -22.08 2.42 1.82
C GLU A 184 -22.28 3.82 1.23
N LEU A 185 -21.24 4.37 0.60
CA LEU A 185 -21.28 5.68 -0.05
C LEU A 185 -21.76 5.62 -1.51
N GLY A 186 -22.21 4.46 -1.99
CA GLY A 186 -22.73 4.29 -3.35
C GLY A 186 -21.69 4.49 -4.46
N VAL A 187 -20.39 4.39 -4.16
CA VAL A 187 -19.32 4.49 -5.15
C VAL A 187 -18.79 3.10 -5.54
N PRO A 188 -18.30 2.90 -6.78
CA PRO A 188 -17.78 1.60 -7.21
C PRO A 188 -16.65 1.10 -6.31
N LYS A 189 -16.58 -0.22 -6.11
CA LYS A 189 -15.50 -0.85 -5.33
C LYS A 189 -14.12 -0.57 -5.95
N VAL A 190 -13.07 -0.81 -5.17
CA VAL A 190 -11.70 -0.78 -5.69
C VAL A 190 -11.56 -1.83 -6.79
N GLY A 191 -11.30 -1.37 -8.02
CA GLY A 191 -11.29 -2.22 -9.22
C GLY A 191 -12.65 -2.34 -9.93
N GLU A 192 -13.63 -1.51 -9.58
CA GLU A 192 -14.90 -1.40 -10.33
C GLU A 192 -15.13 0.03 -10.87
N GLY A 193 -14.15 0.94 -10.68
CA GLY A 193 -14.20 2.31 -11.18
C GLY A 193 -13.62 2.43 -12.60
N TRP A 194 -14.22 3.27 -13.43
CA TRP A 194 -13.83 3.54 -14.83
C TRP A 194 -12.34 3.89 -14.95
N ILE A 195 -11.50 2.91 -15.30
CA ILE A 195 -10.16 3.20 -15.80
C ILE A 195 -10.37 3.79 -17.20
N SER A 196 -10.02 5.05 -17.40
CA SER A 196 -9.91 5.56 -18.77
C SER A 196 -8.59 5.10 -19.36
N GLU A 197 -8.59 4.79 -20.66
CA GLU A 197 -7.38 4.52 -21.43
C GLU A 197 -6.28 5.58 -21.19
N THR A 198 -6.69 6.85 -21.10
CA THR A 198 -5.80 7.99 -20.86
C THR A 198 -5.17 7.94 -19.46
N GLU A 199 -5.91 7.53 -18.42
CA GLU A 199 -5.36 7.39 -17.08
C GLU A 199 -4.35 6.23 -16.99
N LEU A 200 -4.69 5.10 -17.62
CA LEU A 200 -3.80 3.96 -17.72
C LEU A 200 -2.49 4.34 -18.42
N PHE A 201 -2.57 5.05 -19.55
CA PHE A 201 -1.41 5.58 -20.27
C PHE A 201 -0.52 6.45 -19.38
N ARG A 202 -1.09 7.47 -18.72
CA ARG A 202 -0.33 8.37 -17.84
C ARG A 202 0.36 7.64 -16.69
N LYS A 203 -0.29 6.60 -16.14
CA LYS A 203 0.31 5.79 -15.09
C LYS A 203 1.50 4.99 -15.61
N LEU A 204 1.33 4.25 -16.71
CA LEU A 204 2.42 3.47 -17.30
C LEU A 204 3.58 4.35 -17.77
N GLN A 205 3.31 5.53 -18.34
CA GLN A 205 4.34 6.48 -18.73
C GLN A 205 5.21 6.95 -17.55
N ARG A 206 4.61 7.15 -16.36
CA ARG A 206 5.35 7.53 -15.14
C ARG A 206 6.17 6.37 -14.58
N GLU A 207 5.58 5.19 -14.46
CA GLU A 207 6.23 3.99 -13.91
C GLU A 207 7.41 3.53 -14.78
N PHE A 208 7.29 3.66 -16.10
CA PHE A 208 8.30 3.25 -17.07
C PHE A 208 8.98 4.46 -17.73
N SER A 209 9.32 5.48 -16.94
CA SER A 209 9.93 6.72 -17.43
C SER A 209 11.24 6.54 -18.21
N ALA A 210 11.97 5.44 -17.96
CA ALA A 210 13.19 5.08 -18.69
C ALA A 210 12.92 4.38 -20.04
N SER A 211 11.67 4.10 -20.38
CA SER A 211 11.25 3.47 -21.64
C SER A 211 10.35 4.40 -22.44
N LEU A 212 10.41 4.29 -23.76
CA LEU A 212 9.47 4.98 -24.63
C LEU A 212 8.09 4.31 -24.52
N VAL A 213 7.09 5.07 -24.04
CA VAL A 213 5.68 4.66 -23.92
C VAL A 213 4.83 5.59 -24.78
N ILE A 214 4.09 5.04 -25.74
CA ILE A 214 3.33 5.79 -26.75
C ILE A 214 1.84 5.49 -26.58
N GLN A 215 1.00 6.52 -26.54
CA GLN A 215 -0.46 6.38 -26.61
C GLN A 215 -0.90 6.23 -28.07
N HIS A 216 -1.88 5.37 -28.34
CA HIS A 216 -2.38 5.06 -29.69
C HIS A 216 -1.26 4.66 -30.67
N GLY A 217 -0.35 3.79 -30.23
CA GLY A 217 0.80 3.36 -31.02
C GLY A 217 0.39 2.62 -32.30
N GLN A 218 0.93 3.05 -33.44
CA GLN A 218 0.63 2.50 -34.76
C GLN A 218 1.89 1.95 -35.45
N PRO A 219 2.38 0.76 -35.08
CA PRO A 219 3.42 0.09 -35.85
C PRO A 219 2.97 -0.11 -37.29
N SER A 220 3.85 0.13 -38.26
CA SER A 220 3.50 0.11 -39.70
C SER A 220 2.82 -1.20 -40.16
N TRP A 221 3.21 -2.33 -39.58
CA TRP A 221 2.64 -3.66 -39.87
C TRP A 221 1.23 -3.89 -39.28
N LEU A 222 0.76 -3.02 -38.38
CA LEU A 222 -0.57 -3.09 -37.78
C LEU A 222 -1.65 -2.45 -38.68
N GLY A 223 -1.23 -1.77 -39.76
CA GLY A 223 -2.11 -1.18 -40.76
C GLY A 223 -2.87 0.02 -40.21
N ARG A 224 -4.20 0.04 -40.37
CA ARG A 224 -5.06 1.14 -39.91
C ARG A 224 -5.46 1.05 -38.42
N GLN A 225 -5.00 0.02 -37.72
CA GLN A 225 -5.28 -0.19 -36.29
C GLN A 225 -4.15 0.38 -35.44
N HIS A 226 -4.46 0.63 -34.17
CA HIS A 226 -3.49 1.05 -33.16
C HIS A 226 -3.58 0.17 -31.93
N TYR A 227 -2.52 0.20 -31.12
CA TYR A 227 -2.56 -0.19 -29.72
C TYR A 227 -2.87 1.02 -28.85
N ASP A 228 -3.72 0.86 -27.84
CA ASP A 228 -4.00 1.92 -26.87
C ASP A 228 -2.70 2.44 -26.24
N ILE A 229 -1.80 1.53 -25.85
CA ILE A 229 -0.48 1.87 -25.31
C ILE A 229 0.59 0.94 -25.90
N TRP A 230 1.69 1.53 -26.36
CA TRP A 230 2.75 0.83 -27.09
C TRP A 230 4.16 1.12 -26.54
N PHE A 231 4.92 0.06 -26.28
CA PHE A 231 6.32 0.09 -25.86
C PHE A 231 7.19 -0.48 -27.00
N PRO A 232 7.60 0.34 -27.97
CA PRO A 232 8.27 -0.13 -29.18
C PRO A 232 9.54 -0.93 -28.90
N HIS A 233 10.36 -0.46 -27.95
CA HIS A 233 11.63 -1.09 -27.61
C HIS A 233 11.45 -2.52 -27.07
N TRP A 234 10.43 -2.73 -26.25
CA TRP A 234 10.17 -3.99 -25.56
C TRP A 234 9.20 -4.91 -26.31
N LYS A 235 8.64 -4.43 -27.44
CA LYS A 235 7.53 -5.07 -28.15
C LYS A 235 6.37 -5.43 -27.22
N ILE A 236 5.99 -4.50 -26.34
CA ILE A 236 4.85 -4.67 -25.44
C ILE A 236 3.72 -3.75 -25.88
N ALA A 237 2.52 -4.29 -25.95
CA ALA A 237 1.29 -3.54 -26.15
C ALA A 237 0.35 -3.75 -24.96
N VAL A 238 -0.34 -2.69 -24.54
CA VAL A 238 -1.42 -2.76 -23.55
C VAL A 238 -2.71 -2.24 -24.20
N GLU A 239 -3.78 -3.01 -24.09
CA GLU A 239 -5.13 -2.69 -24.61
C GLU A 239 -6.10 -2.61 -23.45
N TYR A 240 -6.93 -1.57 -23.42
CA TYR A 240 -8.01 -1.38 -22.48
C TYR A 240 -9.35 -1.78 -23.10
N HIS A 241 -9.89 -2.91 -22.67
CA HIS A 241 -11.17 -3.43 -23.12
C HIS A 241 -12.29 -3.02 -22.14
N GLY A 242 -13.15 -2.11 -22.60
CA GLY A 242 -14.43 -1.83 -21.92
C GLY A 242 -15.49 -2.90 -22.16
N LYS A 243 -16.67 -2.74 -21.54
CA LYS A 243 -17.79 -3.70 -21.63
C LYS A 243 -18.17 -4.12 -23.06
N GLN A 244 -18.05 -3.21 -24.03
CA GLN A 244 -18.32 -3.45 -25.45
C GLN A 244 -17.45 -4.56 -26.08
N HIS A 245 -16.35 -4.97 -25.45
CA HIS A 245 -15.50 -6.09 -25.91
C HIS A 245 -15.98 -7.45 -25.37
N PHE A 246 -16.87 -7.46 -24.39
CA PHE A 246 -17.32 -8.69 -23.72
C PHE A 246 -18.81 -8.99 -23.96
N GLU A 247 -19.62 -7.95 -24.14
CA GLU A 247 -21.06 -8.08 -24.36
C GLU A 247 -21.58 -7.11 -25.43
N PRO A 248 -22.67 -7.47 -26.15
CA PRO A 248 -23.32 -6.57 -27.07
C PRO A 248 -24.00 -5.43 -26.31
N ILE A 249 -23.68 -4.20 -26.67
CA ILE A 249 -24.27 -2.99 -26.08
C ILE A 249 -25.03 -2.26 -27.19
N GLU A 250 -26.33 -2.07 -27.01
CA GLU A 250 -27.21 -1.41 -27.98
C GLU A 250 -26.70 -0.03 -28.41
N PHE A 251 -26.21 0.77 -27.45
CA PHE A 251 -25.62 2.08 -27.71
C PHE A 251 -24.45 2.05 -28.71
N PHE A 252 -23.71 0.93 -28.79
CA PHE A 252 -22.57 0.75 -29.70
C PHE A 252 -22.93 -0.06 -30.96
N GLY A 253 -24.22 -0.31 -31.22
CA GLY A 253 -24.71 -1.05 -32.40
C GLY A 253 -25.02 -2.54 -32.14
N GLY A 254 -25.17 -2.92 -30.87
CA GLY A 254 -25.69 -4.23 -30.45
C GLY A 254 -24.85 -5.41 -30.93
N VAL A 255 -25.52 -6.51 -31.27
CA VAL A 255 -24.89 -7.81 -31.58
C VAL A 255 -23.96 -7.77 -32.80
N GLU A 256 -24.34 -7.05 -33.86
CA GLU A 256 -23.55 -7.02 -35.10
C GLU A 256 -22.27 -6.19 -34.94
N ALA A 257 -22.32 -5.11 -34.13
CA ALA A 257 -21.13 -4.35 -33.78
C ALA A 257 -20.18 -5.17 -32.91
N PHE A 258 -20.72 -5.88 -31.91
CA PHE A 258 -19.95 -6.78 -31.05
C PHE A 258 -19.21 -7.86 -31.85
N ARG A 259 -19.88 -8.52 -32.81
CA ARG A 259 -19.26 -9.52 -33.70
C ARG A 259 -18.06 -8.96 -34.46
N LYS A 260 -18.19 -7.73 -34.99
CA LYS A 260 -17.09 -7.04 -35.68
C LYS A 260 -15.94 -6.66 -34.74
N THR A 261 -16.23 -6.29 -33.49
CA THR A 261 -15.22 -6.04 -32.46
C THR A 261 -14.42 -7.31 -32.17
N VAL A 262 -15.09 -8.43 -31.93
CA VAL A 262 -14.44 -9.74 -31.70
C VAL A 262 -13.54 -10.14 -32.88
N GLU A 263 -14.01 -9.96 -34.12
CA GLU A 263 -13.20 -10.23 -35.31
C GLU A 263 -11.94 -9.34 -35.40
N ARG A 264 -12.06 -8.05 -35.04
CA ARG A 264 -10.93 -7.10 -35.04
C ARG A 264 -9.92 -7.46 -33.97
N ASP A 265 -10.38 -7.75 -32.75
CA ASP A 265 -9.52 -8.13 -31.62
C ASP A 265 -8.74 -9.41 -31.93
N GLN A 266 -9.40 -10.41 -32.53
CA GLN A 266 -8.73 -11.64 -32.93
C GLN A 266 -7.66 -11.41 -34.01
N ARG A 267 -7.93 -10.55 -35.00
CA ARG A 267 -6.95 -10.17 -36.01
C ARG A 267 -5.76 -9.44 -35.37
N LYS A 268 -6.02 -8.53 -34.44
CA LYS A 268 -5.00 -7.78 -33.69
C LYS A 268 -4.11 -8.74 -32.90
N ILE A 269 -4.70 -9.68 -32.14
CA ILE A 269 -3.97 -10.72 -31.40
C ILE A 269 -3.07 -11.54 -32.32
N ASN A 270 -3.58 -11.97 -33.48
CA ASN A 270 -2.82 -12.78 -34.44
C ASN A 270 -1.66 -12.00 -35.08
N LEU A 271 -1.85 -10.70 -35.35
CA LEU A 271 -0.77 -9.82 -35.81
C LEU A 271 0.28 -9.62 -34.72
N SER A 272 -0.12 -9.33 -33.49
CA SER A 272 0.78 -9.19 -32.34
C SER A 272 1.69 -10.40 -32.18
N LYS A 273 1.11 -11.61 -32.19
CA LYS A 273 1.87 -12.86 -32.07
C LYS A 273 2.90 -13.03 -33.20
N ARG A 274 2.50 -12.78 -34.45
CA ARG A 274 3.40 -12.89 -35.61
C ARG A 274 4.60 -11.96 -35.54
N HIS A 275 4.45 -10.77 -34.96
CA HIS A 275 5.52 -9.78 -34.83
C HIS A 275 6.30 -9.87 -33.50
N GLY A 276 5.98 -10.87 -32.68
CA GLY A 276 6.62 -11.08 -31.38
C GLY A 276 6.24 -10.02 -30.34
N VAL A 277 5.03 -9.48 -30.45
CA VAL A 277 4.48 -8.51 -29.51
C VAL A 277 3.79 -9.22 -28.35
N LYS A 278 4.19 -8.88 -27.13
CA LYS A 278 3.49 -9.28 -25.92
C LYS A 278 2.33 -8.33 -25.68
N LEU A 279 1.11 -8.84 -25.86
CA LEU A 279 -0.12 -8.09 -25.61
C LEU A 279 -0.60 -8.34 -24.18
N PHE A 280 -0.83 -7.27 -23.43
CA PHE A 280 -1.55 -7.28 -22.16
C PHE A 280 -2.92 -6.65 -22.40
N VAL A 281 -3.98 -7.43 -22.21
CA VAL A 281 -5.35 -6.92 -22.25
C VAL A 281 -5.76 -6.66 -20.81
N VAL A 282 -6.30 -5.48 -20.55
CA VAL A 282 -6.84 -5.07 -19.26
C VAL A 282 -8.24 -4.50 -19.43
N SER A 283 -9.03 -4.58 -18.37
CA SER A 283 -10.40 -4.12 -18.28
C SER A 283 -10.57 -3.23 -17.05
N GLU A 284 -11.78 -2.71 -16.84
CA GLU A 284 -12.13 -1.96 -15.62
C GLU A 284 -11.91 -2.77 -14.33
N HIS A 285 -11.86 -4.10 -14.43
CA HIS A 285 -11.70 -5.03 -13.30
C HIS A 285 -10.25 -5.36 -12.94
N ASP A 286 -9.29 -4.95 -13.76
CA ASP A 286 -7.88 -5.35 -13.59
C ASP A 286 -7.11 -4.40 -12.66
N ASP A 287 -6.26 -4.97 -11.79
CA ASP A 287 -5.37 -4.18 -10.94
C ASP A 287 -4.16 -3.67 -11.73
N VAL A 288 -4.09 -2.35 -11.94
CA VAL A 288 -2.99 -1.71 -12.66
C VAL A 288 -1.63 -1.95 -11.99
N VAL A 289 -1.57 -2.13 -10.66
CA VAL A 289 -0.32 -2.47 -9.95
C VAL A 289 0.16 -3.86 -10.38
N GLU A 290 -0.75 -4.81 -10.52
CA GLU A 290 -0.43 -6.15 -11.00
C GLU A 290 0.01 -6.12 -12.48
N LEU A 291 -0.64 -5.31 -13.31
CA LEU A 291 -0.21 -5.08 -14.70
C LEU A 291 1.24 -4.56 -14.76
N VAL A 292 1.57 -3.53 -13.96
CA VAL A 292 2.93 -2.96 -13.92
C VAL A 292 3.95 -4.04 -13.56
N HIS A 293 3.65 -4.86 -12.55
CA HIS A 293 4.53 -5.95 -12.15
C HIS A 293 4.70 -7.00 -13.27
N LYS A 294 3.62 -7.39 -13.97
CA LYS A 294 3.68 -8.30 -15.13
C LYS A 294 4.56 -7.75 -16.25
N ILE A 295 4.47 -6.45 -16.54
CA ILE A 295 5.30 -5.78 -17.55
C ILE A 295 6.78 -5.80 -17.13
N GLN A 296 7.10 -5.47 -15.87
CA GLN A 296 8.47 -5.48 -15.34
C GLN A 296 9.11 -6.88 -15.39
N LEU A 297 8.35 -7.92 -15.02
CA LEU A 297 8.81 -9.30 -15.11
C LEU A 297 9.11 -9.70 -16.56
N TYR A 298 8.23 -9.33 -17.49
CA TYR A 298 8.46 -9.59 -18.91
C TYR A 298 9.73 -8.88 -19.39
N MET A 299 9.89 -7.58 -19.12
CA MET A 299 11.09 -6.82 -19.49
C MET A 299 12.37 -7.45 -18.91
N SER A 300 12.33 -7.96 -17.69
CA SER A 300 13.48 -8.62 -17.03
C SER A 300 13.81 -9.99 -17.64
N SER A 301 12.81 -10.70 -18.18
CA SER A 301 12.98 -12.04 -18.77
C SER A 301 13.52 -12.03 -20.21
N VAL A 302 13.42 -10.90 -20.91
CA VAL A 302 13.81 -10.78 -22.32
C VAL A 302 15.33 -10.54 -22.41
N LYS A 303 16.08 -11.56 -22.85
CA LYS A 303 17.50 -11.40 -23.24
C LYS A 303 17.57 -10.71 -24.61
N PHE A 304 18.17 -9.52 -24.68
CA PHE A 304 18.32 -8.81 -25.94
C PHE A 304 19.31 -9.48 -26.90
N ARG A 305 18.96 -9.50 -28.19
CA ARG A 305 19.90 -9.64 -29.31
C ARG A 305 20.16 -8.23 -29.86
N VAL A 306 21.41 -7.77 -29.78
CA VAL A 306 21.83 -6.54 -30.47
C VAL A 306 21.69 -6.77 -31.98
N PRO A 307 21.02 -5.89 -32.74
CA PRO A 307 21.02 -6.00 -34.20
C PRO A 307 22.45 -5.84 -34.71
N LYS A 308 22.95 -6.82 -35.48
CA LYS A 308 24.17 -6.65 -36.26
C LYS A 308 23.87 -5.61 -37.34
N ILE A 309 24.42 -4.40 -37.19
CA ILE A 309 24.49 -3.43 -38.28
C ILE A 309 25.48 -4.01 -39.29
N PRO A 310 25.10 -4.28 -40.55
CA PRO A 310 26.08 -4.58 -41.58
C PRO A 310 26.92 -3.31 -41.78
N LEU A 311 28.22 -3.38 -41.49
CA LEU A 311 29.16 -2.37 -41.95
C LEU A 311 29.23 -2.48 -43.47
N ASP A 312 28.63 -1.54 -44.17
CA ASP A 312 28.80 -1.41 -45.60
C ASP A 312 30.22 -0.88 -45.87
N GLN A 313 31.09 -1.78 -46.35
CA GLN A 313 32.52 -1.52 -46.60
C GLN A 313 32.77 -0.96 -48.02
N LYS A 314 31.78 -0.33 -48.66
CA LYS A 314 31.94 0.28 -49.99
C LYS A 314 31.49 1.73 -50.04
N ALA A 315 32.30 2.61 -49.47
CA ALA A 315 32.35 4.03 -49.85
C ALA A 315 33.63 4.67 -49.29
N LEU A 316 34.79 4.26 -49.80
CA LEU A 316 36.07 4.97 -49.71
C LEU A 316 37.01 4.28 -50.70
N ASP A 317 36.82 4.61 -51.98
CA ASP A 317 37.84 4.62 -53.03
C ASP A 317 37.46 5.73 -54.03
#